data_AF-A0A7Z9GPL0-F1
#
_entry.id   AF-A0A7Z9GPL0-F1
#
_cell.length_a   1.000
_cell.length_b   1.000
_cell.length_c   1.000
_cell.angle_alpha   90.00
_cell.angle_beta   90.00
_cell.angle_gamma   90.00
#
_symmetry.space_group_name_H-M   'P 1'
#
loop_
_entity.id
_entity.type
_entity.pdbx_description
1 polymer ?
#
loop_
_entity_poly.entity_id
_entity_poly.type
_entity_poly.pdbx_seq_one_letter_code
_entity_poly.pdbx_strand_id
1 'polypeptide(L)'
;MSKDSKGFTIIEVMVATFVIVIALVSLLALFAYSVATMALTEDLLIGKEKAREALESIFAARTTQQITFDEIQNVAPGQPGIFLSGYQQLKTAGDDGLIGTADDGAIELNQFEREIQIDPVFHADDPTEVDLDVRRVRIRIRFSTPLGGQRIFELESYISRFR
;
A
#
# COMPACT_ATOMS: atom_id res chain seq x y z
N MET A 1 -59.83 -31.16 25.55
CA MET A 1 -58.57 -30.53 25.08
C MET A 1 -58.91 -29.15 24.55
N SER A 2 -58.64 -28.09 25.32
CA SER A 2 -58.76 -26.70 24.87
C SER A 2 -57.67 -25.91 25.58
N LYS A 3 -56.87 -25.18 24.81
CA LYS A 3 -55.57 -24.60 25.19
C LYS A 3 -55.77 -23.27 25.91
N ASP A 4 -55.03 -23.05 26.99
CA ASP A 4 -54.84 -21.73 27.61
C ASP A 4 -54.20 -20.77 26.58
N SER A 5 -54.96 -19.77 26.14
CA SER A 5 -54.47 -18.69 25.28
C SER A 5 -54.24 -17.43 26.11
N LYS A 6 -53.03 -17.27 26.65
CA LYS A 6 -52.61 -16.02 27.32
C LYS A 6 -52.12 -15.04 26.24
N GLY A 7 -52.78 -13.89 26.11
CA GLY A 7 -52.38 -12.81 25.19
C GLY A 7 -51.16 -12.02 25.68
N PHE A 8 -50.53 -11.27 24.78
CA PHE A 8 -49.38 -10.40 25.09
C PHE A 8 -49.80 -9.17 25.89
N THR A 9 -49.00 -8.80 26.89
CA THR A 9 -49.23 -7.57 27.67
C THR A 9 -48.53 -6.36 27.05
N ILE A 10 -49.10 -5.16 27.19
CA ILE A 10 -48.51 -3.92 26.64
C ILE A 10 -47.12 -3.66 27.21
N ILE A 11 -46.90 -3.97 28.49
CA ILE A 11 -45.58 -3.80 29.13
C ILE A 11 -44.52 -4.71 28.49
N GLU A 12 -44.90 -5.92 28.08
CA GLU A 12 -44.00 -6.85 27.38
C GLU A 12 -43.63 -6.33 25.99
N VAL A 13 -44.59 -5.72 25.27
CA VAL A 13 -44.32 -5.05 23.97
C VAL A 13 -43.43 -3.82 24.15
N MET A 14 -43.60 -3.05 25.23
CA MET A 14 -42.74 -1.90 25.54
C MET A 14 -41.30 -2.34 25.85
N VAL A 15 -41.13 -3.42 26.61
CA VAL A 15 -39.81 -3.99 26.90
C VAL A 15 -39.18 -4.57 25.62
N ALA A 16 -39.95 -5.30 24.81
CA ALA A 16 -39.46 -5.87 23.55
C ALA A 16 -39.02 -4.80 22.54
N THR A 17 -39.81 -3.74 22.37
CA THR A 17 -39.46 -2.63 21.48
C THR A 17 -38.23 -1.88 21.99
N PHE A 18 -38.09 -1.67 23.31
CA PHE A 18 -36.88 -1.07 23.89
C PHE A 18 -35.62 -1.91 23.63
N VAL A 19 -35.70 -3.24 23.80
CA VAL A 19 -34.59 -4.16 23.51
C VAL A 19 -34.23 -4.14 22.02
N ILE A 20 -35.22 -4.12 21.12
CA ILE A 20 -34.98 -4.06 19.66
C ILE A 20 -34.28 -2.75 19.28
N VAL A 21 -34.68 -1.61 19.87
CA VAL A 21 -34.03 -0.32 19.59
C VAL A 21 -32.55 -0.36 19.99
N ILE A 22 -32.22 -0.89 21.18
CA ILE A 22 -30.82 -1.05 21.62
C ILE A 22 -30.05 -2.00 20.68
N ALA A 23 -30.66 -3.11 20.30
CA ALA A 23 -30.05 -4.07 19.38
C ALA A 23 -29.77 -3.47 18.00
N LEU A 24 -30.73 -2.71 17.45
CA LEU A 24 -30.60 -2.06 16.14
C LEU A 24 -29.51 -0.98 16.15
N VAL A 25 -29.44 -0.16 17.21
CA VAL A 25 -28.38 0.85 17.36
C VAL A 25 -27.00 0.19 17.44
N SER A 26 -26.89 -0.92 18.16
CA SER A 26 -25.63 -1.69 18.27
C SER A 26 -25.21 -2.29 16.92
N LEU A 27 -26.16 -2.85 16.16
CA LEU A 27 -25.91 -3.39 14.83
C LEU A 27 -25.47 -2.30 13.85
N LEU A 28 -26.10 -1.11 13.92
CA LEU A 28 -25.72 0.03 13.08
C LEU A 28 -24.28 0.48 13.36
N ALA A 29 -23.90 0.56 14.64
CA ALA A 29 -22.53 0.90 15.03
C ALA A 29 -21.51 -0.13 14.51
N LEU A 30 -21.82 -1.44 14.63
CA LEU A 30 -20.97 -2.50 14.11
C LEU A 30 -20.84 -2.43 12.57
N PHE A 31 -21.94 -2.15 11.87
CA PHE A 31 -21.94 -2.03 10.42
C PHE A 31 -21.07 -0.85 9.97
N ALA A 32 -21.23 0.32 10.58
CA ALA A 32 -20.42 1.49 10.29
C ALA A 32 -18.91 1.20 10.48
N TYR A 33 -18.55 0.52 11.58
CA TYR A 33 -17.17 0.11 11.83
C TYR A 33 -16.65 -0.90 10.80
N SER A 34 -17.50 -1.84 10.40
CA SER A 34 -17.17 -2.85 9.39
C SER A 34 -16.90 -2.22 8.02
N VAL A 35 -17.74 -1.28 7.59
CA VAL A 35 -17.55 -0.55 6.32
C VAL A 35 -16.26 0.28 6.35
N ALA A 36 -15.96 0.96 7.46
CA ALA A 36 -14.70 1.69 7.59
C ALA A 36 -13.47 0.75 7.49
N THR A 37 -13.57 -0.46 8.03
CA THR A 37 -12.52 -1.49 7.93
C THR A 37 -12.39 -2.07 6.52
N MET A 38 -13.49 -2.20 5.79
CA MET A 38 -13.47 -2.62 4.37
C MET A 38 -12.74 -1.58 3.50
N ALA A 39 -13.06 -0.29 3.67
CA ALA A 39 -12.38 0.79 2.94
C ALA A 39 -10.86 0.81 3.22
N LEU A 40 -10.46 0.62 4.49
CA LEU A 40 -9.04 0.45 4.85
C LEU A 40 -8.36 -0.73 4.14
N THR A 41 -9.09 -1.83 3.97
CA THR A 41 -8.54 -3.03 3.30
C THR A 41 -8.38 -2.80 1.81
N GLU A 42 -9.32 -2.09 1.18
CA GLU A 42 -9.21 -1.66 -0.21
C GLU A 42 -7.97 -0.80 -0.44
N ASP A 43 -7.76 0.24 0.37
CA ASP A 43 -6.58 1.10 0.26
C ASP A 43 -5.28 0.32 0.44
N LEU A 44 -5.25 -0.65 1.35
CA LEU A 44 -4.10 -1.52 1.57
C LEU A 44 -3.82 -2.41 0.35
N LEU A 45 -4.86 -2.97 -0.27
CA LEU A 45 -4.72 -3.77 -1.48
C LEU A 45 -4.22 -2.91 -2.65
N ILE A 46 -4.75 -1.70 -2.82
CA ILE A 46 -4.26 -0.74 -3.82
C ILE A 46 -2.78 -0.45 -3.56
N GLY A 47 -2.40 -0.13 -2.32
CA GLY A 47 -1.02 0.13 -1.97
C GLY A 47 -0.09 -1.06 -2.25
N LYS A 48 -0.55 -2.28 -1.99
CA LYS A 48 0.19 -3.51 -2.32
C LYS A 48 0.37 -3.68 -3.82
N GLU A 49 -0.70 -3.56 -4.61
CA GLU A 49 -0.61 -3.73 -6.06
C GLU A 49 0.27 -2.65 -6.69
N LYS A 50 0.17 -1.39 -6.24
CA LYS A 50 1.05 -0.30 -6.72
C LYS A 50 2.50 -0.47 -6.32
N ALA A 51 2.78 -1.02 -5.13
CA ALA A 51 4.15 -1.37 -4.76
C ALA A 51 4.71 -2.49 -5.63
N ARG A 52 3.89 -3.51 -5.94
CA ARG A 52 4.28 -4.62 -6.82
C ARG A 52 4.49 -4.15 -8.26
N GLU A 53 3.60 -3.32 -8.79
CA GLU A 53 3.73 -2.73 -10.12
C GLU A 53 5.06 -1.98 -10.28
N ALA A 54 5.40 -1.11 -9.33
CA ALA A 54 6.68 -0.40 -9.34
C ALA A 54 7.87 -1.35 -9.26
N LEU A 55 7.80 -2.37 -8.41
CA LEU A 55 8.87 -3.36 -8.29
C LEU A 55 9.05 -4.14 -9.61
N GLU A 56 7.96 -4.66 -10.17
CA GLU A 56 7.98 -5.40 -11.44
C GLU A 56 8.45 -4.54 -12.61
N SER A 57 8.12 -3.25 -12.65
CA SER A 57 8.65 -2.31 -13.64
C SER A 57 10.19 -2.24 -13.59
N ILE A 58 10.77 -2.13 -12.39
CA ILE A 58 12.24 -2.12 -12.19
C ILE A 58 12.86 -3.46 -12.63
N PHE A 59 12.27 -4.59 -12.22
CA PHE A 59 12.77 -5.92 -12.60
C PHE A 59 12.65 -6.18 -14.10
N ALA A 60 11.56 -5.73 -14.72
CA ALA A 60 11.34 -5.85 -16.15
C ALA A 60 12.38 -5.04 -16.92
N ALA A 61 12.56 -3.76 -16.61
CA ALA A 61 13.54 -2.90 -17.28
C ALA A 61 14.98 -3.40 -17.13
N ARG A 62 15.33 -3.94 -15.96
CA ARG A 62 16.61 -4.62 -15.75
C ARG A 62 16.73 -5.87 -16.63
N THR A 63 15.68 -6.69 -16.69
CA THR A 63 15.71 -7.98 -17.41
C THR A 63 15.72 -7.79 -18.92
N THR A 64 15.04 -6.77 -19.44
CA THR A 64 15.04 -6.39 -20.85
C THR A 64 16.26 -5.57 -21.25
N GLN A 65 17.14 -5.23 -20.30
CA GLN A 65 18.30 -4.36 -20.50
C GLN A 65 17.91 -2.98 -21.05
N GLN A 66 16.72 -2.51 -20.72
CA GLN A 66 16.28 -1.16 -21.03
C GLN A 66 17.09 -0.12 -20.25
N ILE A 67 17.47 -0.46 -19.02
CA ILE A 67 18.36 0.31 -18.15
C ILE A 67 19.56 -0.53 -17.74
N THR A 68 20.69 0.11 -17.54
CA THR A 68 21.90 -0.50 -17.01
C THR A 68 21.78 -0.71 -15.50
N PHE A 69 22.54 -1.68 -14.95
CA PHE A 69 22.52 -1.92 -13.51
C PHE A 69 22.97 -0.68 -12.71
N ASP A 70 23.88 0.12 -13.26
CA ASP A 70 24.36 1.33 -12.62
C ASP A 70 23.27 2.40 -12.46
N GLU A 71 22.34 2.49 -13.42
CA GLU A 71 21.20 3.40 -13.39
C GLU A 71 20.14 3.01 -12.34
N ILE A 72 20.14 1.76 -11.85
CA ILE A 72 19.19 1.25 -10.84
C ILE A 72 19.55 1.76 -9.44
N GLN A 73 19.51 3.07 -9.22
CA GLN A 73 19.74 3.70 -7.92
C GLN A 73 18.97 5.02 -7.86
N ASN A 74 18.86 5.56 -6.65
CA ASN A 74 18.31 6.88 -6.48
C ASN A 74 19.22 7.96 -7.09
N VAL A 75 18.59 9.01 -7.62
CA VAL A 75 19.29 10.19 -8.14
C VAL A 75 20.20 10.79 -7.07
N ALA A 76 21.49 10.87 -7.35
CA ALA A 76 22.49 11.46 -6.47
C ALA A 76 23.59 12.15 -7.29
N PRO A 77 24.21 13.25 -6.79
CA PRO A 77 25.25 13.94 -7.51
C PRO A 77 26.44 13.01 -7.86
N GLY A 78 26.79 12.95 -9.15
CA GLY A 78 27.90 12.13 -9.64
C GLY A 78 27.59 10.63 -9.78
N GLN A 79 26.33 10.22 -9.64
CA GLN A 79 25.86 8.85 -9.84
C GLN A 79 24.83 8.78 -10.98
N PRO A 80 24.81 7.72 -11.81
CA PRO A 80 23.88 7.58 -12.93
C PRO A 80 22.43 7.21 -12.52
N GLY A 81 22.06 7.37 -11.24
CA GLY A 81 20.71 7.01 -10.76
C GLY A 81 19.59 7.76 -11.43
N ILE A 82 18.49 7.06 -11.73
CA ILE A 82 17.30 7.63 -12.40
C ILE A 82 16.07 7.75 -11.48
N PHE A 83 16.06 7.04 -10.34
CA PHE A 83 14.90 7.00 -9.46
C PHE A 83 14.87 8.18 -8.50
N LEU A 84 13.76 8.91 -8.45
CA LEU A 84 13.60 10.06 -7.56
C LEU A 84 13.65 9.64 -6.09
N SER A 85 14.28 10.47 -5.26
CA SER A 85 14.37 10.24 -3.82
C SER A 85 13.13 10.76 -3.07
N GLY A 86 12.81 10.13 -1.94
CA GLY A 86 11.71 10.53 -1.05
C GLY A 86 10.32 10.19 -1.58
N TYR A 87 9.30 10.57 -0.81
CA TYR A 87 7.90 10.38 -1.20
C TYR A 87 7.53 11.28 -2.38
N GLN A 88 7.17 10.65 -3.48
CA GLN A 88 6.62 11.28 -4.67
C GLN A 88 5.13 10.93 -4.79
N GLN A 89 4.36 11.79 -5.44
CA GLN A 89 2.96 11.48 -5.72
C GLN A 89 2.85 10.29 -6.68
N LEU A 90 1.81 9.47 -6.51
CA LEU A 90 1.63 8.28 -7.35
C LEU A 90 1.18 8.69 -8.76
N LYS A 91 2.14 8.68 -9.69
CA LYS A 91 1.97 9.03 -11.10
C LYS A 91 2.11 7.82 -12.02
N THR A 92 1.54 7.95 -13.22
CA THR A 92 1.72 7.01 -14.33
C THR A 92 3.16 7.03 -14.81
N ALA A 93 3.63 5.89 -15.35
CA ALA A 93 4.91 5.84 -16.04
C ALA A 93 4.98 6.88 -17.18
N GLY A 94 6.19 7.38 -17.42
CA GLY A 94 6.50 8.31 -18.50
C GLY A 94 6.73 7.63 -19.84
N ASP A 95 7.44 8.33 -20.72
CA ASP A 95 7.84 7.80 -22.04
C ASP A 95 8.88 6.68 -21.90
N ASP A 96 9.64 6.67 -20.80
CA ASP A 96 10.55 5.59 -20.43
C ASP A 96 9.83 4.33 -19.93
N GLY A 97 8.51 4.36 -19.67
CA GLY A 97 7.78 3.19 -19.16
C GLY A 97 8.22 2.72 -17.76
N LEU A 98 9.05 3.50 -17.07
CA LEU A 98 9.44 3.31 -15.68
C LEU A 98 8.59 4.19 -14.78
N ILE A 99 8.54 3.77 -13.52
CA ILE A 99 7.74 4.41 -12.50
C ILE A 99 8.70 5.01 -11.48
N GLY A 100 8.51 6.28 -11.13
CA GLY A 100 9.33 6.99 -10.15
C GLY A 100 10.58 7.64 -10.75
N THR A 101 10.56 7.92 -12.06
CA THR A 101 11.59 8.63 -12.82
C THR A 101 11.17 10.08 -13.09
N ALA A 102 12.04 10.85 -13.74
CA ALA A 102 11.83 12.29 -13.94
C ALA A 102 10.70 12.62 -14.94
N ASP A 103 10.35 11.68 -15.82
CA ASP A 103 9.33 11.80 -16.86
C ASP A 103 7.97 11.21 -16.47
N ASP A 104 7.80 10.79 -15.21
CA ASP A 104 6.51 10.36 -14.64
C ASP A 104 5.38 11.35 -15.00
N GLY A 105 4.29 10.81 -15.55
CA GLY A 105 3.21 11.56 -16.16
C GLY A 105 2.15 12.10 -15.18
N ALA A 106 0.89 11.82 -15.49
CA ALA A 106 -0.25 12.33 -14.73
C ALA A 106 -0.37 11.64 -13.38
N ILE A 107 -0.99 12.33 -12.41
CA ILE A 107 -1.29 11.76 -11.10
C ILE A 107 -2.39 10.72 -11.26
N GLU A 108 -2.13 9.50 -10.80
CA GLU A 108 -3.11 8.40 -10.78
C GLU A 108 -3.99 8.49 -9.53
N LEU A 109 -3.37 8.65 -8.36
CA LEU A 109 -4.04 8.57 -7.07
C LEU A 109 -3.55 9.69 -6.14
N ASN A 110 -4.42 10.68 -5.92
CA ASN A 110 -4.08 11.87 -5.12
C ASN A 110 -3.80 11.57 -3.64
N GLN A 111 -4.33 10.48 -3.11
CA GLN A 111 -4.24 10.14 -1.68
C GLN A 111 -3.07 9.22 -1.35
N PHE A 112 -2.30 8.83 -2.37
CA PHE A 112 -1.21 7.89 -2.28
C PHE A 112 0.09 8.55 -2.74
N GLU A 113 1.16 8.24 -2.01
CA GLU A 113 2.51 8.62 -2.35
C GLU A 113 3.39 7.39 -2.32
N ARG A 114 4.38 7.37 -3.21
CA ARG A 114 5.33 6.28 -3.39
C ARG A 114 6.73 6.79 -3.17
N GLU A 115 7.51 6.03 -2.43
CA GLU A 115 8.95 6.20 -2.33
C GLU A 115 9.62 4.92 -2.82
N ILE A 116 10.53 5.08 -3.77
CA ILE A 116 11.39 4.01 -4.27
C ILE A 116 12.76 4.28 -3.68
N GLN A 117 13.16 3.47 -2.70
CA GLN A 117 14.47 3.56 -2.08
C GLN A 117 15.32 2.40 -2.58
N ILE A 118 16.48 2.72 -3.13
CA ILE A 118 17.44 1.74 -3.61
C ILE A 118 18.75 1.97 -2.87
N ASP A 119 19.07 1.05 -1.97
CA ASP A 119 20.28 1.11 -1.17
C ASP A 119 21.33 0.11 -1.70
N PRO A 120 22.63 0.42 -1.59
CA PRO A 120 23.68 -0.58 -1.75
C PRO A 120 23.54 -1.68 -0.69
N VAL A 121 23.90 -2.91 -1.05
CA VAL A 121 24.05 -4.01 -0.10
C VAL A 121 25.52 -4.09 0.31
N PHE A 122 25.79 -4.39 1.57
CA PHE A 122 27.16 -4.58 2.07
C PHE A 122 27.44 -6.07 2.25
N HIS A 123 28.70 -6.47 2.08
CA HIS A 123 29.11 -7.85 2.32
C HIS A 123 28.89 -8.23 3.79
N ALA A 124 28.41 -9.45 4.03
CA ALA A 124 28.15 -9.93 5.39
C ALA A 124 29.44 -10.05 6.22
N ASP A 125 30.55 -10.35 5.56
CA ASP A 125 31.87 -10.53 6.18
C ASP A 125 32.62 -9.20 6.37
N ASP A 126 32.31 -8.18 5.57
CA ASP A 126 32.87 -6.82 5.70
C ASP A 126 31.76 -5.76 5.48
N PRO A 127 31.21 -5.17 6.55
CA PRO A 127 30.15 -4.17 6.45
C PRO A 127 30.62 -2.81 5.92
N THR A 128 31.91 -2.65 5.60
CA THR A 128 32.47 -1.45 4.96
C THR A 128 32.60 -1.60 3.45
N GLU A 129 32.51 -2.82 2.93
CA GLU A 129 32.59 -3.14 1.52
C GLU A 129 31.19 -3.28 0.91
N VAL A 130 30.94 -2.52 -0.16
CA VAL A 130 29.68 -2.57 -0.90
C VAL A 130 29.72 -3.71 -1.91
N ASP A 131 28.70 -4.56 -1.88
CA ASP A 131 28.41 -5.52 -2.93
C ASP A 131 27.92 -4.77 -4.18
N LEU A 132 28.77 -4.75 -5.21
CA LEU A 132 28.49 -4.06 -6.48
C LEU A 132 27.48 -4.81 -7.36
N ASP A 133 27.14 -6.04 -7.01
CA ASP A 133 26.35 -6.93 -7.83
C ASP A 133 24.92 -7.11 -7.32
N VAL A 134 24.59 -6.53 -6.15
CA VAL A 134 23.25 -6.58 -5.54
C VAL A 134 22.86 -5.21 -4.97
N ARG A 135 21.62 -4.80 -5.23
CA ARG A 135 20.98 -3.62 -4.61
C ARG A 135 19.71 -4.03 -3.89
N ARG A 136 19.43 -3.38 -2.77
CA ARG A 136 18.18 -3.56 -2.02
C ARG A 136 17.17 -2.53 -2.51
N VAL A 137 16.04 -2.99 -3.02
CA VAL A 137 14.93 -2.15 -3.48
C VAL A 137 13.82 -2.21 -2.45
N ARG A 138 13.50 -1.06 -1.86
CA ARG A 138 12.40 -0.89 -0.92
C ARG A 138 11.38 0.08 -1.50
N ILE A 139 10.16 -0.41 -1.70
CA ILE A 139 9.03 0.39 -2.15
C ILE A 139 8.13 0.67 -0.95
N ARG A 140 7.94 1.95 -0.62
CA ARG A 140 7.02 2.39 0.44
C ARG A 140 5.87 3.15 -0.17
N ILE A 141 4.64 2.67 0.06
CA ILE A 141 3.41 3.37 -0.32
C ILE A 141 2.77 3.95 0.92
N ARG A 142 2.66 5.28 0.98
CA ARG A 142 2.00 6.03 2.04
C ARG A 142 0.62 6.46 1.58
N PHE A 143 -0.40 6.24 2.40
CA PHE A 143 -1.77 6.68 2.13
C PHE A 143 -2.51 7.13 3.38
N SER A 144 -3.47 8.03 3.20
CA SER A 144 -4.34 8.53 4.26
C SER A 144 -5.57 7.63 4.39
N THR A 145 -5.93 7.29 5.62
CA THR A 145 -7.07 6.43 5.90
C THR A 145 -8.36 7.24 6.07
N PRO A 146 -9.54 6.61 5.83
CA PRO A 146 -10.84 7.26 6.07
C PRO A 146 -11.05 7.75 7.51
N LEU A 147 -10.30 7.20 8.49
CA LEU A 147 -10.36 7.57 9.90
C LEU A 147 -9.33 8.65 10.29
N GLY A 148 -8.65 9.26 9.32
CA GLY A 148 -7.74 10.38 9.53
C GLY A 148 -6.31 10.02 9.97
N GLY A 149 -5.93 8.74 9.87
CA GLY A 149 -4.55 8.29 10.12
C GLY A 149 -3.77 8.10 8.82
N GLN A 150 -2.45 7.96 8.89
CA GLN A 150 -1.66 7.47 7.76
C GLN A 150 -1.28 6.01 7.96
N ARG A 151 -1.17 5.29 6.84
CA ARG A 151 -0.65 3.93 6.76
C ARG A 151 0.45 3.89 5.73
N ILE A 152 1.41 3.02 5.98
CA ILE A 152 2.52 2.74 5.08
C ILE A 152 2.50 1.25 4.79
N PHE A 153 2.45 0.90 3.52
CA PHE A 153 2.76 -0.43 3.04
C PHE A 153 4.21 -0.45 2.54
N GLU A 154 4.97 -1.45 2.93
CA GLU A 154 6.38 -1.61 2.54
C GLU A 154 6.58 -2.96 1.86
N LEU A 155 7.27 -2.93 0.72
CA LEU A 155 7.72 -4.10 -0.01
C LEU A 155 9.22 -4.00 -0.23
N GLU A 156 9.97 -4.99 0.23
CA GLU A 156 11.42 -5.07 0.07
C GLU A 156 11.77 -6.27 -0.82
N SER A 157 12.75 -6.06 -1.71
CA SER A 157 13.34 -7.10 -2.54
C SER A 157 14.81 -6.78 -2.83
N TYR A 158 15.51 -7.73 -3.43
CA TYR A 158 16.89 -7.59 -3.85
C TYR A 158 16.98 -7.77 -5.35
N ILE A 159 17.69 -6.87 -6.02
CA ILE A 159 17.98 -6.95 -7.44
C ILE A 159 19.46 -7.20 -7.64
N SER A 160 19.79 -8.29 -8.31
CA SER A 160 21.17 -8.59 -8.71
C SER A 160 21.45 -8.04 -10.10
N ARG A 161 22.72 -7.88 -10.47
CA ARG A 161 23.15 -7.68 -11.86
C ARG A 161 23.14 -8.98 -12.69
N PHE A 162 23.21 -10.15 -12.04
CA PHE A 162 23.31 -11.46 -12.71
C PHE A 162 21.98 -12.21 -12.74
N ARG A 163 21.76 -13.04 -13.77
CA ARG A 163 20.55 -13.85 -13.93
C ARG A 163 20.75 -15.24 -13.36
#